data_AF-A0A935FJW0-F1
#
_entry.id   AF-A0A935FJW0-F1
#
_cell.length_a   1.000
_cell.length_b   1.000
_cell.length_c   1.000
_cell.angle_alpha   90.00
_cell.angle_beta   90.00
_cell.angle_gamma   90.00
#
_symmetry.space_group_name_H-M   'P 1'
#
loop_
_entity.id
_entity.type
_entity.pdbx_description
1 polymer ?
#
loop_
_entity_poly.entity_id
_entity_poly.type
_entity_poly.pdbx_seq_one_letter_code
_entity_poly.pdbx_strand_id
1 'polypeptide(L)'
;MRGWIGQLRGVGGSVRLVDDPKAVAAEGDVLLGRLTGVGDPLVSVLGELRPEGASALILPEPSLVDAVHLLRQPSVQAVVAEDYLGATPNLLTYLAGKLTWGNIFGVSKLLPWGVLIGTEVITSNEDRHRAITSLLAFVKTLRLRARLCDAVQLVAEELLMNALYDAPVDQQGRALFGHLQPSQRASVRLERPVTLQYGCDGRRLVISVRDTYGSLRRSSVLDRLEHCAQAVDQIADKPSGAGLGLYMVSKHAAELMFNSVPGKTTEVIVVLDLAASTQRLRHIGFFNEPNPVAAETRAREDSSATHEGGWLFDLRYLLLTIAALLLFVVAGLVFLWPYLAPARGG
;
A
#
# COMPACT_ATOMS: atom_id res chain seq x y z
N MET A 1 14.78 19.78 0.10
CA MET A 1 13.66 20.00 1.04
C MET A 1 12.54 20.90 0.52
N ARG A 2 12.79 22.15 0.08
CA ARG A 2 11.70 23.07 -0.36
C ARG A 2 10.77 22.49 -1.44
N GLY A 3 11.30 21.68 -2.36
CA GLY A 3 10.50 20.98 -3.39
C GLY A 3 9.58 19.88 -2.84
N TRP A 4 9.96 19.21 -1.76
CA TRP A 4 9.16 18.14 -1.13
C TRP A 4 8.02 18.70 -0.28
N ILE A 5 8.26 19.81 0.43
CA ILE A 5 7.23 20.50 1.22
C ILE A 5 6.05 20.93 0.33
N GLY A 6 6.32 21.33 -0.93
CA GLY A 6 5.27 21.65 -1.90
C GLY A 6 4.34 20.46 -2.22
N GLN A 7 4.87 19.24 -2.28
CA GLN A 7 4.09 18.02 -2.58
C GLN A 7 3.15 17.62 -1.44
N LEU A 8 3.48 18.03 -0.20
CA LEU A 8 2.72 17.67 1.00
C LEU A 8 1.52 18.57 1.25
N ARG A 9 1.51 19.78 0.69
CA ARG A 9 0.40 20.74 0.86
C ARG A 9 -0.95 20.24 0.38
N GLY A 10 -0.98 19.24 -0.52
CA GLY A 10 -2.20 18.66 -1.07
C GLY A 10 -2.74 17.43 -0.33
N VAL A 11 -2.01 16.88 0.66
CA VAL A 11 -2.37 15.60 1.32
C VAL A 11 -3.51 15.77 2.34
N GLY A 12 -3.66 16.98 2.92
CA GLY A 12 -4.50 17.19 4.10
C GLY A 12 -3.93 16.48 5.34
N GLY A 13 -4.23 16.99 6.54
CA GLY A 13 -3.61 16.53 7.78
C GLY A 13 -2.25 17.18 8.06
N SER A 14 -1.76 17.03 9.29
CA SER A 14 -0.54 17.64 9.76
C SER A 14 0.68 16.77 9.43
N VAL A 15 1.14 16.82 8.18
CA VAL A 15 2.37 16.14 7.75
C VAL A 15 3.57 17.07 7.96
N ARG A 16 4.59 16.64 8.70
CA ARG A 16 5.84 17.40 8.86
C ARG A 16 7.04 16.66 8.29
N LEU A 17 7.82 17.38 7.50
CA LEU A 17 9.17 16.96 7.14
C LEU A 17 10.12 17.47 8.23
N VAL A 18 10.88 16.56 8.84
CA VAL A 18 11.78 16.84 9.96
C VAL A 18 13.17 16.29 9.65
N ASP A 19 14.20 17.09 9.91
CA ASP A 19 15.62 16.72 9.88
C ASP A 19 16.35 17.06 11.19
N ASP A 20 15.71 17.81 12.10
CA ASP A 20 16.22 18.10 13.43
C ASP A 20 15.39 17.37 14.50
N PRO A 21 16.00 16.53 15.36
CA PRO A 21 15.31 15.89 16.48
C PRO A 21 14.55 16.88 17.36
N LYS A 22 15.00 18.13 17.50
CA LYS A 22 14.32 19.17 18.28
C LYS A 22 13.02 19.66 17.65
N ALA A 23 12.83 19.43 16.35
CA ALA A 23 11.63 19.81 15.62
C ALA A 23 10.54 18.73 15.64
N VAL A 24 10.80 17.57 16.26
CA VAL A 24 9.80 16.53 16.51
C VAL A 24 8.82 17.01 17.58
N ALA A 25 7.56 17.22 17.19
CA ALA A 25 6.48 17.49 18.13
C ALA A 25 5.86 16.17 18.63
N ALA A 26 5.29 16.19 19.84
CA ALA A 26 4.81 15.00 20.52
C ALA A 26 3.58 14.35 19.85
N GLU A 27 2.60 15.12 19.35
CA GLU A 27 1.27 14.54 18.99
C GLU A 27 0.76 14.92 17.59
N GLY A 28 -0.11 14.05 17.05
CA GLY A 28 -1.01 14.30 15.91
C GLY A 28 -0.44 14.13 14.50
N ASP A 29 0.84 14.39 14.30
CA ASP A 29 1.37 14.62 12.95
C ASP A 29 1.93 13.37 12.25
N VAL A 30 1.81 13.25 10.92
CA VAL A 30 2.60 12.25 10.17
C VAL A 30 4.01 12.81 9.98
N LEU A 31 5.04 12.03 10.35
CA LEU A 31 6.43 12.50 10.26
C LEU A 31 7.16 11.87 9.09
N LEU A 32 7.82 12.73 8.33
CA LEU A 32 8.76 12.36 7.29
C LEU A 32 10.14 12.78 7.79
N GLY A 33 10.87 11.82 8.34
CA GLY A 33 12.18 12.06 8.94
C GLY A 33 13.29 11.89 7.91
N ARG A 34 14.05 12.92 7.58
CA ARG A 34 15.28 12.77 6.79
C ARG A 34 16.45 12.47 7.71
N LEU A 35 17.10 11.33 7.50
CA LEU A 35 18.24 10.90 8.26
C LEU A 35 19.54 11.15 7.50
N THR A 36 20.61 11.37 8.24
CA THR A 36 21.98 11.34 7.73
C THR A 36 22.54 9.91 7.65
N GLY A 37 22.00 8.99 8.45
CA GLY A 37 22.35 7.58 8.49
C GLY A 37 21.50 6.80 9.50
N VAL A 38 21.79 5.51 9.71
CA VAL A 38 21.00 4.66 10.62
C VAL A 38 21.15 5.05 12.09
N GLY A 39 22.32 5.55 12.49
CA GLY A 39 22.60 6.04 13.85
C GLY A 39 22.17 7.48 14.11
N ASP A 40 21.33 8.05 13.25
CA ASP A 40 20.89 9.44 13.39
C ASP A 40 20.05 9.62 14.68
N PRO A 41 20.32 10.65 15.51
CA PRO A 41 19.60 10.87 16.77
C PRO A 41 18.08 10.99 16.61
N LEU A 42 17.59 11.37 15.42
CA LEU A 42 16.16 11.45 15.13
C LEU A 42 15.46 10.10 15.34
N VAL A 43 16.15 8.99 15.08
CA VAL A 43 15.63 7.62 15.23
C VAL A 43 15.27 7.31 16.68
N SER A 44 16.13 7.68 17.63
CA SER A 44 15.86 7.49 19.07
C SER A 44 14.70 8.37 19.53
N VAL A 45 14.69 9.63 19.12
CA VAL A 45 13.65 10.60 19.49
C VAL A 45 12.27 10.17 18.97
N LEU A 46 12.19 9.62 17.76
CA LEU A 46 10.94 9.09 17.21
C LEU A 46 10.43 7.88 18.00
N GLY A 47 11.32 7.00 18.46
CA GLY A 47 10.97 5.85 19.29
C GLY A 47 10.46 6.27 20.67
N GLU A 48 11.09 7.25 21.29
CA GLU A 48 10.75 7.73 22.65
C GLU A 48 9.47 8.58 22.66
N LEU A 49 9.37 9.55 21.76
CA LEU A 49 8.26 10.51 21.78
C LEU A 49 7.00 9.97 21.12
N ARG A 50 7.11 8.96 20.23
CA ARG A 50 5.99 8.54 19.38
C ARG A 50 5.93 7.01 19.22
N PRO A 51 5.78 6.23 20.30
CA PRO A 51 5.75 4.77 20.22
C PRO A 51 4.64 4.21 19.32
N GLU A 52 3.53 4.96 19.16
CA GLU A 52 2.39 4.62 18.28
C GLU A 52 2.26 5.53 17.05
N GLY A 53 3.27 6.38 16.79
CA GLY A 53 3.24 7.35 15.68
C GLY A 53 3.42 6.71 14.30
N ALA A 54 2.93 7.40 13.27
CA ALA A 54 3.10 7.03 11.87
C ALA A 54 4.23 7.86 11.22
N SER A 55 5.41 7.27 11.06
CA SER A 55 6.60 7.91 10.47
C SER A 55 7.12 7.16 9.24
N ALA A 56 7.60 7.90 8.25
CA ALA A 56 8.47 7.36 7.21
C ALA A 56 9.86 8.01 7.29
N LEU A 57 10.89 7.19 7.15
CA LEU A 57 12.28 7.63 7.22
C LEU A 57 12.90 7.67 5.82
N ILE A 58 13.64 8.74 5.55
CA ILE A 58 14.31 8.99 4.28
C ILE A 58 15.80 8.87 4.54
N LEU A 59 16.47 7.91 3.89
CA LEU A 59 17.91 7.73 3.95
C LEU A 59 18.55 8.04 2.59
N PRO A 60 19.79 8.56 2.55
CA PRO A 60 20.49 8.77 1.29
C PRO A 60 20.61 7.48 0.47
N GLU A 61 21.00 6.39 1.14
CA GLU A 61 21.23 5.10 0.51
C GLU A 61 21.03 3.92 1.48
N PRO A 62 19.77 3.47 1.70
CA PRO A 62 19.53 2.39 2.66
C PRO A 62 19.94 1.03 2.10
N SER A 63 20.73 0.26 2.86
CA SER A 63 20.83 -1.19 2.63
C SER A 63 19.56 -1.89 3.15
N LEU A 64 19.36 -3.16 2.76
CA LEU A 64 18.25 -3.95 3.29
C LEU A 64 18.36 -4.11 4.82
N VAL A 65 19.57 -4.31 5.35
CA VAL A 65 19.81 -4.47 6.79
C VAL A 65 19.45 -3.19 7.53
N ASP A 66 19.87 -2.03 7.00
CA ASP A 66 19.55 -0.72 7.56
C ASP A 66 18.04 -0.47 7.59
N ALA A 67 17.37 -0.76 6.48
CA ALA A 67 15.93 -0.59 6.37
C ALA A 67 15.18 -1.51 7.36
N VAL A 68 15.60 -2.78 7.47
CA VAL A 68 15.00 -3.73 8.43
C VAL A 68 15.24 -3.28 9.87
N HIS A 69 16.45 -2.83 10.21
CA HIS A 69 16.77 -2.32 11.54
C HIS A 69 15.85 -1.17 11.95
N LEU A 70 15.69 -0.17 11.08
CA LEU A 70 14.81 0.97 11.34
C LEU A 70 13.33 0.55 11.42
N LEU A 71 12.89 -0.36 10.55
CA LEU A 71 11.52 -0.90 10.57
C LEU A 71 11.24 -1.80 11.78
N ARG A 72 12.21 -2.15 12.63
CA ARG A 72 11.90 -2.81 13.91
C ARG A 72 11.25 -1.86 14.90
N GLN A 73 11.45 -0.55 14.73
CA GLN A 73 10.73 0.44 15.52
C GLN A 73 9.25 0.47 15.12
N PRO A 74 8.31 0.26 16.06
CA PRO A 74 6.87 0.28 15.75
C PRO A 74 6.38 1.61 15.15
N SER A 75 7.05 2.71 15.50
CA SER A 75 6.76 4.07 15.06
C SER A 75 7.20 4.40 13.63
N VAL A 76 7.93 3.49 12.98
CA VAL A 76 8.43 3.62 11.62
C VAL A 76 7.65 2.68 10.72
N GLN A 77 6.95 3.18 9.71
CA GLN A 77 6.13 2.39 8.80
C GLN A 77 6.77 2.28 7.42
N ALA A 78 7.68 3.16 7.06
CA ALA A 78 8.38 3.07 5.79
C ALA A 78 9.81 3.60 5.88
N VAL A 79 10.68 3.02 5.05
CA VAL A 79 12.04 3.49 4.79
C VAL A 79 12.18 3.71 3.29
N VAL A 80 12.66 4.87 2.89
CA VAL A 80 12.75 5.31 1.49
C VAL A 80 14.12 5.90 1.20
N ALA A 81 14.67 5.57 0.03
CA ALA A 81 15.90 6.15 -0.48
C ALA A 81 15.64 7.56 -1.03
N GLU A 82 16.51 8.51 -0.71
CA GLU A 82 16.37 9.92 -1.10
C GLU A 82 16.38 10.11 -2.62
N ASP A 83 17.22 9.37 -3.34
CA ASP A 83 17.28 9.37 -4.81
C ASP A 83 15.94 8.94 -5.43
N TYR A 84 15.22 8.05 -4.76
CA TYR A 84 13.96 7.50 -5.25
C TYR A 84 12.80 8.47 -5.14
N LEU A 85 12.78 9.32 -4.09
CA LEU A 85 11.80 10.41 -3.98
C LEU A 85 11.92 11.40 -5.15
N GLY A 86 13.14 11.65 -5.62
CA GLY A 86 13.38 12.47 -6.81
C GLY A 86 12.93 11.80 -8.11
N ALA A 87 13.12 10.47 -8.21
CA ALA A 87 12.77 9.70 -9.40
C ALA A 87 11.28 9.36 -9.54
N THR A 88 10.54 9.33 -8.42
CA THR A 88 9.12 8.93 -8.38
C THR A 88 8.26 10.08 -7.87
N PRO A 89 7.78 10.96 -8.77
CA PRO A 89 6.85 12.02 -8.41
C PRO A 89 5.63 11.44 -7.69
N ASN A 90 5.15 12.14 -6.66
CA ASN A 90 4.00 11.77 -5.82
C ASN A 90 4.21 10.64 -4.82
N LEU A 91 5.37 9.97 -4.77
CA LEU A 91 5.63 8.94 -3.75
C LEU A 91 5.45 9.49 -2.33
N LEU A 92 5.94 10.71 -2.07
CA LEU A 92 5.83 11.35 -0.77
C LEU A 92 4.37 11.64 -0.39
N THR A 93 3.59 12.17 -1.35
CA THR A 93 2.15 12.42 -1.20
C THR A 93 1.39 11.11 -0.94
N TYR A 94 1.74 10.03 -1.65
CA TYR A 94 1.16 8.70 -1.46
C TYR A 94 1.46 8.14 -0.07
N LEU A 95 2.72 8.21 0.38
CA LEU A 95 3.13 7.74 1.70
C LEU A 95 2.45 8.54 2.81
N ALA A 96 2.47 9.88 2.70
CA ALA A 96 1.80 10.74 3.65
C ALA A 96 0.29 10.44 3.71
N GLY A 97 -0.37 10.25 2.55
CA GLY A 97 -1.78 9.89 2.49
C GLY A 97 -2.08 8.53 3.12
N LYS A 98 -1.22 7.52 2.90
CA LYS A 98 -1.33 6.20 3.56
C LYS A 98 -1.24 6.32 5.08
N LEU A 99 -0.25 7.04 5.57
CA LEU A 99 0.02 7.21 7.00
C LEU A 99 -1.07 8.03 7.70
N THR A 100 -1.63 9.02 7.00
CA THR A 100 -2.67 9.91 7.56
C THR A 100 -4.04 9.24 7.55
N TRP A 101 -4.43 8.67 6.40
CA TRP A 101 -5.82 8.29 6.16
C TRP A 101 -6.11 6.79 6.26
N GLY A 102 -5.09 5.94 6.40
CA GLY A 102 -5.27 4.50 6.53
C GLY A 102 -5.81 3.79 5.27
N ASN A 103 -6.01 4.50 4.17
CA ASN A 103 -6.45 3.91 2.90
C ASN A 103 -5.26 3.22 2.19
N ILE A 104 -4.83 2.07 2.70
CA ILE A 104 -3.54 1.46 2.36
C ILE A 104 -3.57 0.57 1.11
N PHE A 105 -4.75 0.06 0.75
CA PHE A 105 -4.93 -1.00 -0.24
C PHE A 105 -5.05 -0.54 -1.70
N GLY A 106 -4.53 -1.33 -2.64
CA GLY A 106 -4.83 -1.24 -4.08
C GLY A 106 -3.75 -0.58 -4.93
N VAL A 107 -3.48 -1.19 -6.09
CA VAL A 107 -2.43 -0.77 -7.03
C VAL A 107 -2.74 0.53 -7.78
N SER A 108 -4.02 0.89 -7.91
CA SER A 108 -4.46 2.11 -8.60
C SER A 108 -3.93 3.41 -7.98
N LYS A 109 -3.46 3.35 -6.73
CA LYS A 109 -2.85 4.50 -6.04
C LYS A 109 -1.37 4.71 -6.39
N LEU A 110 -0.73 3.68 -6.95
CA LEU A 110 0.69 3.72 -7.37
C LEU A 110 0.83 4.01 -8.86
N LEU A 111 -0.20 3.68 -9.63
CA LEU A 111 -0.22 3.84 -11.08
C LEU A 111 -0.97 5.14 -11.46
N PRO A 112 -0.52 5.85 -12.50
CA PRO A 112 -1.26 6.98 -13.05
C PRO A 112 -2.67 6.60 -13.49
N TRP A 113 -3.58 7.57 -13.50
CA TRP A 113 -4.91 7.39 -14.06
C TRP A 113 -4.83 6.96 -15.54
N GLY A 114 -5.70 6.03 -15.94
CA GLY A 114 -5.74 5.49 -17.30
C GLY A 114 -4.85 4.27 -17.55
N VAL A 115 -3.97 3.88 -16.59
CA VAL A 115 -3.23 2.62 -16.69
C VAL A 115 -4.20 1.44 -16.57
N LEU A 116 -4.10 0.49 -17.51
CA LEU A 116 -4.85 -0.76 -17.46
C LEU A 116 -4.29 -1.66 -16.34
N ILE A 117 -5.18 -2.10 -15.45
CA ILE A 117 -4.85 -3.03 -14.37
C ILE A 117 -5.43 -4.41 -14.72
N GLY A 118 -4.55 -5.38 -14.96
CA GLY A 118 -4.93 -6.78 -15.03
C GLY A 118 -5.31 -7.28 -13.64
N THR A 119 -6.39 -8.07 -13.54
CA THR A 119 -6.85 -8.66 -12.28
C THR A 119 -7.18 -10.13 -12.51
N GLU A 120 -6.60 -11.01 -11.69
CA GLU A 120 -6.80 -12.46 -11.73
C GLU A 120 -7.25 -12.93 -10.35
N VAL A 121 -8.32 -13.74 -10.30
CA VAL A 121 -8.87 -14.31 -9.06
C VAL A 121 -8.46 -15.77 -8.96
N ILE A 122 -7.87 -16.15 -7.83
CA ILE A 122 -7.13 -17.40 -7.68
C ILE A 122 -7.68 -18.15 -6.47
N THR A 123 -8.19 -19.35 -6.70
CA THR A 123 -8.69 -20.26 -5.65
C THR A 123 -7.97 -21.61 -5.65
N SER A 124 -7.20 -21.90 -6.70
CA SER A 124 -6.56 -23.20 -6.90
C SER A 124 -5.18 -23.06 -7.54
N ASN A 125 -4.41 -24.15 -7.53
CA ASN A 125 -3.13 -24.21 -8.20
C ASN A 125 -3.25 -24.06 -9.74
N GLU A 126 -4.34 -24.49 -10.35
CA GLU A 126 -4.58 -24.26 -11.78
C GLU A 126 -4.80 -22.78 -12.08
N ASP A 127 -5.60 -22.09 -11.26
CA ASP A 127 -5.81 -20.64 -11.37
C ASP A 127 -4.47 -19.90 -11.22
N ARG A 128 -3.62 -20.36 -10.30
CA ARG A 128 -2.27 -19.80 -10.09
C ARG A 128 -1.42 -19.88 -11.35
N HIS A 129 -1.36 -21.04 -12.00
CA HIS A 129 -0.60 -21.21 -13.25
C HIS A 129 -1.16 -20.34 -14.38
N ARG A 130 -2.49 -20.26 -14.52
CA ARG A 130 -3.12 -19.40 -15.52
C ARG A 130 -2.82 -17.92 -15.26
N ALA A 131 -2.95 -17.46 -14.01
CA ALA A 131 -2.69 -16.08 -13.63
C ALA A 131 -1.22 -15.67 -13.89
N ILE A 132 -0.26 -16.53 -13.57
CA ILE A 132 1.16 -16.30 -13.90
C ILE A 132 1.35 -16.27 -15.42
N THR A 133 0.70 -17.17 -16.17
CA THR A 133 0.78 -17.18 -17.64
C THR A 133 0.22 -15.89 -18.24
N SER A 134 -0.92 -15.39 -17.75
CA SER A 134 -1.51 -14.10 -18.15
C SER A 134 -0.57 -12.93 -17.87
N LEU A 135 0.02 -12.88 -16.68
CA LEU A 135 1.00 -11.86 -16.30
C LEU A 135 2.24 -11.90 -17.21
N LEU A 136 2.79 -13.07 -17.49
CA LEU A 136 3.95 -13.21 -18.37
C LEU A 136 3.61 -12.88 -19.83
N ALA A 137 2.40 -13.19 -20.29
CA ALA A 137 1.92 -12.75 -21.60
C ALA A 137 1.85 -11.22 -21.68
N PHE A 138 1.30 -10.57 -20.66
CA PHE A 138 1.30 -9.10 -20.55
C PHE A 138 2.72 -8.54 -20.57
N VAL A 139 3.62 -9.08 -19.76
CA VAL A 139 5.02 -8.62 -19.70
C VAL A 139 5.77 -8.81 -21.02
N LYS A 140 5.50 -9.88 -21.76
CA LYS A 140 6.07 -10.08 -23.11
C LYS A 140 5.68 -8.95 -24.07
N THR A 141 4.46 -8.40 -23.95
CA THR A 141 4.04 -7.25 -24.79
C THR A 141 4.87 -5.99 -24.52
N LEU A 142 5.43 -5.86 -23.31
CA LEU A 142 6.30 -4.74 -22.91
C LEU A 142 7.73 -4.86 -23.45
N ARG A 143 8.08 -5.99 -24.09
CA ARG A 143 9.42 -6.27 -24.65
C ARG A 143 10.57 -6.11 -23.62
N LEU A 144 10.33 -6.56 -22.40
CA LEU A 144 11.35 -6.53 -21.34
C LEU A 144 12.51 -7.48 -21.63
N ARG A 145 13.65 -7.21 -20.97
CA ARG A 145 14.81 -8.13 -20.95
C ARG A 145 14.43 -9.45 -20.29
N ALA A 146 14.99 -10.57 -20.76
CA ALA A 146 14.72 -11.91 -20.20
C ALA A 146 14.85 -11.96 -18.67
N ARG A 147 15.93 -11.39 -18.13
CA ARG A 147 16.17 -11.31 -16.68
C ARG A 147 15.04 -10.62 -15.89
N LEU A 148 14.36 -9.63 -16.48
CA LEU A 148 13.19 -9.00 -15.84
C LEU A 148 11.95 -9.89 -15.93
N CYS A 149 11.76 -10.62 -17.02
CA CYS A 149 10.70 -11.62 -17.11
C CYS A 149 10.87 -12.71 -16.04
N ASP A 150 12.09 -13.21 -15.85
CA ASP A 150 12.41 -14.20 -14.82
C ASP A 150 12.14 -13.64 -13.41
N ALA A 151 12.54 -12.38 -13.16
CA ALA A 151 12.26 -11.69 -11.90
C ALA A 151 10.75 -11.54 -11.65
N VAL A 152 9.97 -11.21 -12.68
CA VAL A 152 8.51 -11.11 -12.56
C VAL A 152 7.88 -12.45 -12.23
N GLN A 153 8.30 -13.52 -12.92
CA GLN A 153 7.81 -14.87 -12.65
C GLN A 153 8.10 -15.25 -11.19
N LEU A 154 9.35 -15.11 -10.75
CA LEU A 154 9.77 -15.40 -9.38
C LEU A 154 8.95 -14.61 -8.36
N VAL A 155 8.79 -13.30 -8.56
CA VAL A 155 8.01 -12.46 -7.66
C VAL A 155 6.56 -12.93 -7.57
N ALA A 156 5.91 -13.18 -8.72
CA ALA A 156 4.53 -13.64 -8.73
C ALA A 156 4.37 -15.01 -8.06
N GLU A 157 5.27 -15.95 -8.34
CA GLU A 157 5.27 -17.28 -7.71
C GLU A 157 5.41 -17.19 -6.20
N GLU A 158 6.39 -16.46 -5.68
CA GLU A 158 6.64 -16.35 -4.24
C GLU A 158 5.48 -15.64 -3.51
N LEU A 159 4.94 -14.56 -4.07
CA LEU A 159 3.81 -13.86 -3.47
C LEU A 159 2.55 -14.72 -3.45
N LEU A 160 2.26 -15.42 -4.55
CA LEU A 160 1.10 -16.32 -4.63
C LEU A 160 1.26 -17.54 -3.73
N MET A 161 2.45 -18.11 -3.62
CA MET A 161 2.71 -19.22 -2.70
C MET A 161 2.47 -18.82 -1.25
N ASN A 162 2.96 -17.63 -0.83
CA ASN A 162 2.70 -17.11 0.51
C ASN A 162 1.20 -16.90 0.75
N ALA A 163 0.49 -16.27 -0.20
CA ALA A 163 -0.93 -15.98 -0.05
C ALA A 163 -1.83 -17.23 -0.09
N LEU A 164 -1.48 -18.23 -0.90
CA LEU A 164 -2.30 -19.44 -1.08
C LEU A 164 -2.06 -20.49 0.00
N TYR A 165 -0.84 -20.59 0.54
CA TYR A 165 -0.46 -21.72 1.40
C TYR A 165 -0.04 -21.33 2.81
N ASP A 166 0.57 -20.16 2.97
CA ASP A 166 1.07 -19.74 4.29
C ASP A 166 0.10 -18.78 4.99
N ALA A 167 -0.63 -17.96 4.23
CA ALA A 167 -1.62 -17.04 4.78
C ALA A 167 -2.86 -17.72 5.40
N PRO A 168 -3.40 -18.82 4.86
CA PRO A 168 -4.56 -19.48 5.45
C PRO A 168 -4.27 -20.07 6.83
N VAL A 169 -4.97 -19.55 7.85
CA VAL A 169 -4.86 -19.98 9.24
C VAL A 169 -6.21 -20.40 9.83
N ASP A 170 -6.19 -21.29 10.81
CA ASP A 170 -7.36 -21.67 11.60
C ASP A 170 -7.80 -20.55 12.57
N GLN A 171 -8.87 -20.79 13.33
CA GLN A 171 -9.38 -19.83 14.32
C GLN A 171 -8.38 -19.56 15.47
N GLN A 172 -7.39 -20.43 15.68
CA GLN A 172 -6.33 -20.26 16.67
C GLN A 172 -5.06 -19.64 16.06
N GLY A 173 -5.09 -19.25 14.78
CA GLY A 173 -3.97 -18.64 14.07
C GLY A 173 -2.88 -19.63 13.62
N ARG A 174 -3.17 -20.93 13.60
CA ARG A 174 -2.24 -21.97 13.12
C ARG A 174 -2.40 -22.16 11.61
N ALA A 175 -1.29 -22.31 10.89
CA ALA A 175 -1.30 -22.49 9.44
C ALA A 175 -2.07 -23.76 9.02
N LEU A 176 -3.09 -23.60 8.18
CA LEU A 176 -3.94 -24.70 7.71
C LEU A 176 -3.16 -25.72 6.88
N PHE A 177 -2.20 -25.24 6.09
CA PHE A 177 -1.46 -26.07 5.12
C PHE A 177 0.02 -26.25 5.46
N GLY A 178 0.45 -25.81 6.65
CA GLY A 178 1.86 -25.89 7.07
C GLY A 178 2.41 -27.32 7.12
N HIS A 179 1.54 -28.32 7.34
CA HIS A 179 1.89 -29.74 7.40
C HIS A 179 1.92 -30.44 6.03
N LEU A 180 1.44 -29.78 4.97
CA LEU A 180 1.33 -30.38 3.64
C LEU A 180 2.66 -30.31 2.87
N GLN A 181 3.01 -31.42 2.23
CA GLN A 181 4.11 -31.47 1.26
C GLN A 181 3.77 -30.67 -0.02
N PRO A 182 4.77 -30.23 -0.81
CA PRO A 182 4.53 -29.44 -2.03
C PRO A 182 3.56 -30.10 -3.03
N SER A 183 3.63 -31.42 -3.20
CA SER A 183 2.70 -32.16 -4.08
C SER A 183 1.26 -32.14 -3.59
N GLN A 184 1.05 -32.15 -2.26
CA GLN A 184 -0.27 -32.10 -1.64
C GLN A 184 -0.87 -30.69 -1.71
N ARG A 185 -0.03 -29.65 -1.60
CA ARG A 185 -0.43 -28.25 -1.76
C ARG A 185 -1.06 -28.01 -3.14
N ALA A 186 -0.57 -28.68 -4.19
CA ALA A 186 -1.11 -28.53 -5.55
C ALA A 186 -2.59 -28.91 -5.69
N SER A 187 -3.14 -29.74 -4.80
CA SER A 187 -4.54 -30.17 -4.80
C SER A 187 -5.45 -29.32 -3.92
N VAL A 188 -4.89 -28.34 -3.20
CA VAL A 188 -5.67 -27.47 -2.31
C VAL A 188 -6.52 -26.50 -3.13
N ARG A 189 -7.78 -26.37 -2.71
CA ARG A 189 -8.69 -25.32 -3.17
C ARG A 189 -9.08 -24.46 -1.99
N LEU A 190 -8.94 -23.14 -2.15
CA LEU A 190 -9.32 -22.19 -1.12
C LEU A 190 -10.81 -21.86 -1.19
N GLU A 191 -11.43 -21.72 -0.02
CA GLU A 191 -12.78 -21.19 0.12
C GLU A 191 -12.82 -19.68 -0.13
N ARG A 192 -11.74 -18.98 0.26
CA ARG A 192 -11.62 -17.53 0.07
C ARG A 192 -10.55 -17.23 -0.98
N PRO A 193 -10.85 -16.40 -2.01
CA PRO A 193 -9.94 -16.19 -3.12
C PRO A 193 -8.77 -15.27 -2.77
N VAL A 194 -7.65 -15.49 -3.45
CA VAL A 194 -6.53 -14.55 -3.55
C VAL A 194 -6.67 -13.76 -4.86
N THR A 195 -6.33 -12.48 -4.84
CA THR A 195 -6.34 -11.62 -6.04
C THR A 195 -4.92 -11.25 -6.43
N LEU A 196 -4.56 -11.49 -7.69
CA LEU A 196 -3.35 -10.94 -8.32
C LEU A 196 -3.76 -9.73 -9.16
N GLN A 197 -3.11 -8.59 -8.94
CA GLN A 197 -3.24 -7.41 -9.80
C GLN A 197 -1.89 -7.00 -10.35
N TYR A 198 -1.87 -6.51 -11.59
CA TYR A 198 -0.65 -5.99 -12.20
C TYR A 198 -0.94 -4.87 -13.19
N GLY A 199 0.02 -3.95 -13.34
CA GLY A 199 -0.07 -2.83 -14.28
C GLY A 199 1.29 -2.20 -14.52
N CYS A 200 1.42 -1.50 -15.65
CA CYS A 200 2.67 -0.87 -16.06
C CYS A 200 2.43 0.56 -16.52
N ASP A 201 3.23 1.51 -16.03
CA ASP A 201 3.18 2.93 -16.43
C ASP A 201 4.26 3.31 -17.47
N GLY A 202 4.92 2.32 -18.06
CA GLY A 202 6.03 2.48 -19.00
C GLY A 202 7.40 2.56 -18.34
N ARG A 203 7.48 2.87 -17.04
CA ARG A 203 8.74 2.88 -16.28
C ARG A 203 8.74 1.86 -15.13
N ARG A 204 7.58 1.63 -14.54
CA ARG A 204 7.38 0.76 -13.38
C ARG A 204 6.37 -0.31 -13.72
N LEU A 205 6.71 -1.55 -13.36
CA LEU A 205 5.76 -2.65 -13.34
C LEU A 205 5.36 -2.90 -11.89
N VAL A 206 4.06 -2.80 -11.61
CA VAL A 206 3.49 -3.04 -10.28
C VAL A 206 2.82 -4.41 -10.29
N ILE A 207 3.11 -5.22 -9.28
CA ILE A 207 2.49 -6.52 -9.02
C ILE A 207 1.97 -6.49 -7.58
N SER A 208 0.70 -6.83 -7.38
CA SER A 208 0.07 -6.93 -6.07
C SER A 208 -0.60 -8.27 -5.90
N VAL A 209 -0.37 -8.90 -4.76
CA VAL A 209 -1.11 -10.10 -4.35
C VAL A 209 -1.85 -9.77 -3.07
N ARG A 210 -3.16 -9.94 -3.08
CA ARG A 210 -4.03 -9.73 -1.93
C ARG A 210 -4.71 -11.02 -1.51
N ASP A 211 -4.57 -11.35 -0.23
CA ASP A 211 -5.28 -12.43 0.43
C ASP A 211 -6.46 -11.90 1.27
N THR A 212 -7.28 -12.80 1.78
CA THR A 212 -8.42 -12.51 2.66
C THR A 212 -8.25 -13.12 4.05
N TYR A 213 -7.02 -13.20 4.55
CA TYR A 213 -6.66 -13.83 5.82
C TYR A 213 -5.99 -12.85 6.78
N GLY A 214 -5.14 -11.94 6.31
CA GLY A 214 -4.50 -10.94 7.17
C GLY A 214 -3.60 -11.53 8.25
N SER A 215 -3.01 -12.71 8.01
CA SER A 215 -2.21 -13.45 8.98
C SER A 215 -0.72 -13.06 8.95
N LEU A 216 -0.28 -12.32 7.93
CA LEU A 216 1.11 -11.89 7.79
C LEU A 216 1.48 -10.92 8.92
N ARG A 217 2.47 -11.29 9.73
CA ARG A 217 2.98 -10.47 10.83
C ARG A 217 4.23 -9.71 10.41
N ARG A 218 4.25 -8.41 10.73
CA ARG A 218 5.41 -7.54 10.49
C ARG A 218 6.71 -8.11 11.04
N SER A 219 6.72 -8.51 12.31
CA SER A 219 7.92 -9.08 12.97
C SER A 219 8.44 -10.30 12.21
N SER A 220 7.56 -11.24 11.85
CA SER A 220 7.93 -12.45 11.11
C SER A 220 8.54 -12.16 9.74
N VAL A 221 8.11 -11.09 9.05
CA VAL A 221 8.74 -10.66 7.80
C VAL A 221 10.13 -10.06 8.06
N LEU A 222 10.25 -9.16 9.04
CA LEU A 222 11.51 -8.50 9.36
C LEU A 222 12.57 -9.50 9.84
N ASP A 223 12.20 -10.43 10.73
CA ASP A 223 13.09 -11.48 11.21
C ASP A 223 13.62 -12.34 10.05
N ARG A 224 12.76 -12.65 9.08
CA ARG A 224 13.13 -13.43 7.90
C ARG A 224 14.06 -12.66 6.96
N LEU A 225 13.76 -11.39 6.70
CA LEU A 225 14.60 -10.54 5.85
C LEU A 225 15.98 -10.33 6.48
N GLU A 226 16.06 -10.07 7.78
CA GLU A 226 17.32 -9.90 8.50
C GLU A 226 18.16 -11.18 8.49
N HIS A 227 17.56 -12.30 8.88
CA HIS A 227 18.24 -13.60 8.89
C HIS A 227 18.83 -13.93 7.50
N CYS A 228 18.06 -13.68 6.43
CA CYS A 228 18.55 -13.95 5.08
C CYS A 228 19.60 -12.94 4.60
N ALA A 229 19.51 -11.69 5.03
CA ALA A 229 20.50 -10.66 4.71
C ALA A 229 21.83 -10.88 5.43
N GLN A 230 21.85 -11.59 6.56
CA GLN A 230 23.07 -11.92 7.30
C GLN A 230 23.70 -13.24 6.85
N ALA A 231 22.90 -14.20 6.36
CA ALA A 231 23.38 -15.51 5.93
C ALA A 231 23.66 -15.62 4.42
N VAL A 232 24.04 -14.51 3.75
CA VAL A 232 24.18 -14.41 2.28
C VAL A 232 25.05 -15.53 1.69
N ASP A 233 26.18 -15.84 2.32
CA ASP A 233 27.12 -16.86 1.85
C ASP A 233 26.59 -18.29 2.00
N GLN A 234 25.62 -18.54 2.90
CA GLN A 234 25.02 -19.86 3.14
C GLN A 234 23.70 -20.08 2.39
N ILE A 235 23.18 -19.03 1.74
CA ILE A 235 21.89 -19.02 1.05
C ILE A 235 22.04 -19.31 -0.45
N ALA A 236 23.18 -18.97 -1.05
CA ALA A 236 23.42 -19.16 -2.48
C ALA A 236 23.22 -20.61 -2.95
N ASP A 237 23.45 -21.59 -2.06
CA ASP A 237 23.33 -23.02 -2.36
C ASP A 237 21.99 -23.65 -1.96
N LYS A 238 21.05 -22.88 -1.37
CA LYS A 238 19.78 -23.41 -0.90
C LYS A 238 18.70 -23.35 -2.00
N PRO A 239 18.05 -24.48 -2.34
CA PRO A 239 16.95 -24.46 -3.30
C PRO A 239 15.78 -23.58 -2.81
N SER A 240 15.06 -22.99 -3.76
CA SER A 240 13.80 -22.30 -3.51
C SER A 240 12.87 -23.23 -2.71
N GLY A 241 12.32 -22.74 -1.59
CA GLY A 241 11.51 -23.52 -0.65
C GLY A 241 11.94 -23.48 0.82
N ALA A 242 13.13 -22.97 1.14
CA ALA A 242 13.63 -22.86 2.52
C ALA A 242 13.14 -21.60 3.29
N GLY A 243 12.05 -20.98 2.85
CA GLY A 243 11.56 -19.72 3.42
C GLY A 243 12.28 -18.45 2.91
N LEU A 244 13.08 -18.55 1.85
CA LEU A 244 13.85 -17.44 1.26
C LEU A 244 13.03 -16.50 0.35
N GLY A 245 11.80 -16.86 0.02
CA GLY A 245 10.99 -16.21 -1.01
C GLY A 245 10.92 -14.68 -0.89
N LEU A 246 10.55 -14.16 0.28
CA LEU A 246 10.46 -12.71 0.51
C LEU A 246 11.81 -11.99 0.40
N TYR A 247 12.90 -12.64 0.80
CA TYR A 247 14.24 -12.08 0.61
C TYR A 247 14.60 -12.00 -0.87
N MET A 248 14.32 -13.06 -1.64
CA MET A 248 14.52 -13.05 -3.10
C MET A 248 13.67 -11.99 -3.79
N VAL A 249 12.40 -11.86 -3.41
CA VAL A 249 11.51 -10.77 -3.88
C VAL A 249 12.14 -9.41 -3.59
N SER A 250 12.69 -9.19 -2.39
CA SER A 250 13.31 -7.91 -2.02
C SER A 250 14.52 -7.53 -2.91
N LYS A 251 15.24 -8.51 -3.46
CA LYS A 251 16.37 -8.27 -4.37
C LYS A 251 15.95 -7.82 -5.77
N HIS A 252 14.72 -8.13 -6.17
CA HIS A 252 14.15 -7.75 -7.46
C HIS A 252 13.24 -6.51 -7.39
N ALA A 253 12.85 -6.11 -6.19
CA ALA A 253 11.97 -4.99 -5.95
C ALA A 253 12.72 -3.65 -5.96
N ALA A 254 12.15 -2.64 -6.62
CA ALA A 254 12.42 -1.24 -6.36
C ALA A 254 11.60 -0.73 -5.16
N GLU A 255 10.34 -1.17 -5.05
CA GLU A 255 9.48 -0.94 -3.89
C GLU A 255 8.87 -2.25 -3.39
N LEU A 256 8.81 -2.45 -2.08
CA LEU A 256 8.17 -3.60 -1.43
C LEU A 256 7.27 -3.11 -0.29
N MET A 257 5.97 -3.26 -0.44
CA MET A 257 4.99 -2.79 0.55
C MET A 257 4.15 -3.94 1.07
N PHE A 258 3.95 -3.96 2.37
CA PHE A 258 3.07 -4.86 3.08
C PHE A 258 1.94 -4.05 3.68
N ASN A 259 0.74 -4.21 3.14
CA ASN A 259 -0.48 -3.61 3.65
C ASN A 259 -1.28 -4.69 4.38
N SER A 260 -1.73 -4.46 5.61
CA SER A 260 -2.47 -5.48 6.35
C SER A 260 -3.58 -4.91 7.21
N VAL A 261 -4.70 -5.61 7.24
CA VAL A 261 -5.69 -5.53 8.32
C VAL A 261 -5.62 -6.89 9.03
N PRO A 262 -5.06 -6.94 10.25
CA PRO A 262 -4.86 -8.21 10.97
C PRO A 262 -6.13 -9.04 11.05
N GLY A 263 -6.03 -10.32 10.66
CA GLY A 263 -7.14 -11.27 10.66
C GLY A 263 -8.18 -11.08 9.54
N LYS A 264 -8.00 -10.11 8.64
CA LYS A 264 -8.94 -9.84 7.53
C LYS A 264 -8.29 -9.93 6.16
N THR A 265 -7.20 -9.22 5.91
CA THR A 265 -6.59 -9.18 4.57
C THR A 265 -5.14 -8.71 4.65
N THR A 266 -4.28 -9.32 3.84
CA THR A 266 -2.94 -8.82 3.54
C THR A 266 -2.88 -8.50 2.06
N GLU A 267 -2.23 -7.39 1.69
CA GLU A 267 -1.80 -7.10 0.33
C GLU A 267 -0.29 -6.85 0.33
N VAL A 268 0.42 -7.62 -0.50
CA VAL A 268 1.85 -7.41 -0.75
C VAL A 268 2.01 -6.83 -2.14
N ILE A 269 2.62 -5.64 -2.23
CA ILE A 269 2.87 -4.95 -3.48
C ILE A 269 4.37 -4.91 -3.75
N VAL A 270 4.76 -5.30 -4.96
CA VAL A 270 6.11 -5.21 -5.48
C VAL A 270 6.11 -4.31 -6.71
N VAL A 271 7.04 -3.36 -6.73
CA VAL A 271 7.28 -2.51 -7.90
C VAL A 271 8.66 -2.82 -8.45
N LEU A 272 8.76 -3.13 -9.74
CA LEU A 272 10.02 -3.28 -10.47
C LEU A 272 10.31 -2.02 -11.29
N ASP A 273 11.55 -1.56 -11.29
CA ASP A 273 11.99 -0.44 -12.13
C ASP A 273 12.48 -0.97 -13.48
N LEU A 274 11.71 -0.77 -14.54
CA LEU A 274 12.00 -1.30 -15.87
C LEU A 274 13.21 -0.62 -16.53
N ALA A 275 13.57 0.58 -16.08
CA ALA A 275 14.72 1.33 -16.61
C ALA A 275 16.03 0.97 -15.90
N ALA A 276 15.96 0.38 -14.72
CA ALA A 276 17.16 0.07 -13.93
C ALA A 276 17.96 -1.08 -14.55
N SER A 277 19.28 -0.89 -14.66
CA SER A 277 20.21 -1.95 -15.08
C SER A 277 20.30 -3.07 -14.05
N THR A 278 20.25 -2.70 -12.77
CA THR A 278 20.23 -3.58 -11.62
C THR A 278 19.09 -3.16 -10.70
N GLN A 279 18.24 -4.12 -10.31
CA GLN A 279 17.20 -3.84 -9.32
C GLN A 279 17.82 -3.57 -7.95
N ARG A 280 17.25 -2.59 -7.25
CA ARG A 280 17.65 -2.22 -5.90
C ARG A 280 16.44 -1.77 -5.13
N LEU A 281 16.25 -2.34 -3.96
CA LEU A 281 15.20 -1.92 -3.04
C LEU A 281 15.48 -0.49 -2.58
N ARG A 282 14.59 0.42 -2.96
CA ARG A 282 14.65 1.85 -2.66
C ARG A 282 13.49 2.31 -1.78
N HIS A 283 12.47 1.48 -1.61
CA HIS A 283 11.37 1.73 -0.68
C HIS A 283 10.89 0.39 -0.10
N ILE A 284 10.81 0.32 1.22
CA ILE A 284 10.10 -0.76 1.92
C ILE A 284 9.17 -0.17 2.97
N GLY A 285 7.96 -0.73 3.08
CA GLY A 285 6.98 -0.24 4.04
C GLY A 285 6.01 -1.30 4.54
N PHE A 286 5.56 -1.11 5.77
CA PHE A 286 4.55 -1.89 6.47
C PHE A 286 3.45 -0.95 6.95
N PHE A 287 2.27 -1.09 6.38
CA PHE A 287 1.14 -0.24 6.67
C PHE A 287 0.01 -1.12 7.20
N ASN A 288 -0.51 -0.76 8.37
CA ASN A 288 -1.68 -1.40 8.92
C ASN A 288 -2.80 -0.37 8.99
N GLU A 289 -4.01 -0.75 8.60
CA GLU A 289 -5.19 0.02 9.01
C GLU A 289 -5.26 -0.07 10.54
N PRO A 290 -5.55 1.05 11.24
CA PRO A 290 -5.64 1.01 12.70
C PRO A 290 -6.62 -0.08 13.13
N ASN A 291 -6.22 -0.85 14.14
CA ASN A 291 -7.11 -1.76 14.86
C ASN A 291 -8.45 -1.05 15.15
N PRO A 292 -9.63 -1.66 14.91
CA PRO A 292 -10.95 -1.03 15.06
C PRO A 292 -11.18 -0.23 16.36
N VAL A 293 -10.44 -0.50 17.45
CA VAL A 293 -10.48 0.30 18.68
C VAL A 293 -10.00 1.75 18.47
N ALA A 294 -8.98 1.98 17.63
CA ALA A 294 -8.53 3.33 17.27
C ALA A 294 -9.47 4.01 16.26
N ALA A 295 -10.20 3.24 15.45
CA ALA A 295 -11.25 3.75 14.58
C ALA A 295 -12.49 4.18 15.38
N GLU A 296 -12.82 3.48 16.48
CA GLU A 296 -13.89 3.86 17.41
C GLU A 296 -13.55 5.12 18.22
N THR A 297 -12.30 5.28 18.66
CA THR A 297 -11.84 6.53 19.30
C THR A 297 -11.88 7.70 18.32
N ARG A 298 -11.48 7.49 17.06
CA ARG A 298 -11.59 8.51 15.99
C ARG A 298 -13.04 8.84 15.61
N ALA A 299 -13.92 7.84 15.57
CA ALA A 299 -15.37 8.06 15.37
C ALA A 299 -16.01 8.80 16.55
N ARG A 300 -15.49 8.63 17.78
CA ARG A 300 -15.89 9.39 18.97
C ARG A 300 -15.37 10.82 18.99
N GLU A 301 -14.19 11.08 18.43
CA GLU A 301 -13.62 12.43 18.30
C GLU A 301 -14.30 13.23 17.16
N ASP A 302 -14.62 12.59 16.04
CA ASP A 302 -15.40 13.22 14.96
C ASP A 302 -16.87 13.49 15.37
N SER A 303 -17.43 12.69 16.29
CA SER A 303 -18.76 12.92 16.86
C SER A 303 -18.77 13.91 18.03
N SER A 304 -17.65 14.11 18.73
CA SER A 304 -17.53 15.14 19.78
C SER A 304 -17.20 16.52 19.20
N ALA A 305 -16.55 16.60 18.04
CA ALA A 305 -16.32 17.84 17.30
C ALA A 305 -17.57 18.38 16.56
N THR A 306 -18.67 17.62 16.51
CA THR A 306 -19.90 18.00 15.80
C THR A 306 -21.08 18.40 16.70
N HIS A 307 -20.87 18.51 18.02
CA HIS A 307 -21.96 18.84 18.95
C HIS A 307 -22.05 20.27 19.50
N GLU A 308 -21.31 21.23 18.94
CA GLU A 308 -21.65 22.65 19.06
C GLU A 308 -21.66 23.34 17.68
N GLY A 309 -22.73 23.13 16.90
CA GLY A 309 -23.00 23.94 15.69
C GLY A 309 -23.72 23.27 14.52
N GLY A 310 -23.93 21.94 14.53
CA GLY A 310 -24.42 21.18 13.36
C GLY A 310 -25.83 21.52 12.86
N TRP A 311 -26.75 21.93 13.74
CA TRP A 311 -28.15 22.17 13.35
C TRP A 311 -28.36 23.39 12.44
N LEU A 312 -27.49 24.39 12.52
CA LEU A 312 -27.60 25.60 11.69
C LEU A 312 -27.01 25.42 10.29
N PHE A 313 -26.07 24.49 10.11
CA PHE A 313 -25.49 24.17 8.80
C PHE A 313 -26.41 23.29 7.96
N ASP A 314 -27.05 22.29 8.57
CA ASP A 314 -27.94 21.37 7.86
C ASP A 314 -29.19 22.07 7.30
N LEU A 315 -29.75 23.02 8.07
CA LEU A 315 -30.91 23.80 7.62
C LEU A 315 -30.57 24.72 6.43
N ARG A 316 -29.35 25.27 6.38
CA ARG A 316 -28.91 26.12 5.25
C ARG A 316 -28.75 25.31 3.97
N TYR A 317 -28.14 24.11 4.06
CA TYR A 317 -28.01 23.24 2.90
C TYR A 317 -29.36 22.74 2.41
N LEU A 318 -30.25 22.33 3.32
CA LEU A 318 -31.62 21.91 2.98
C LEU A 318 -32.43 23.05 2.33
N LEU A 319 -32.34 24.27 2.86
CA LEU A 319 -33.01 25.44 2.27
C LEU A 319 -32.44 25.78 0.89
N LEU A 320 -31.12 25.65 0.69
CA LEU A 320 -30.47 25.88 -0.61
C LEU A 320 -30.86 24.81 -1.64
N THR A 321 -30.94 23.53 -1.27
CA THR A 321 -31.42 22.48 -2.19
C THR A 321 -32.89 22.67 -2.53
N ILE A 322 -33.75 23.00 -1.55
CA ILE A 322 -35.17 23.29 -1.81
C ILE A 322 -35.31 24.51 -2.74
N ALA A 323 -34.56 25.58 -2.49
CA ALA A 323 -34.57 26.77 -3.34
C ALA A 323 -34.11 26.46 -4.77
N ALA A 324 -33.04 25.67 -4.94
CA ALA A 324 -32.55 25.26 -6.26
C ALA A 324 -33.58 24.40 -7.02
N LEU A 325 -34.26 23.49 -6.31
CA LEU A 325 -35.28 22.62 -6.89
C LEU A 325 -36.52 23.42 -7.33
N LEU A 326 -36.97 24.38 -6.51
CA LEU A 326 -38.05 25.30 -6.87
C LEU A 326 -37.69 26.15 -8.08
N LEU A 327 -36.45 26.65 -8.15
CA LEU A 327 -36.00 27.44 -9.30
C LEU A 327 -35.97 26.60 -10.58
N PHE A 328 -35.61 25.33 -10.48
CA PHE A 328 -35.63 24.38 -11.60
C PHE A 328 -37.06 24.07 -12.07
N VAL A 329 -38.00 23.90 -11.13
CA VAL A 329 -39.42 23.69 -11.45
C VAL A 329 -40.03 24.93 -12.11
N VAL A 330 -39.75 26.13 -11.59
CA VAL A 330 -40.22 27.39 -12.20
C VAL A 330 -39.62 27.58 -13.59
N ALA A 331 -38.32 27.35 -13.76
CA ALA A 331 -37.67 27.42 -15.06
C ALA A 331 -38.25 26.40 -16.06
N GLY A 332 -38.51 25.17 -15.60
CA GLY A 332 -39.17 24.14 -16.39
C GLY A 332 -40.59 24.53 -16.81
N LEU A 333 -41.39 25.09 -15.90
CA LEU A 333 -42.74 25.57 -16.20
C LEU A 333 -42.75 26.74 -17.17
N VAL A 334 -41.82 27.69 -17.04
CA VAL A 334 -41.67 28.81 -18.00
C VAL A 334 -41.25 28.29 -19.38
N PHE A 335 -40.36 27.31 -19.44
CA PHE A 335 -39.90 26.72 -20.70
C PHE A 335 -40.98 25.87 -21.38
N LEU A 336 -41.82 25.19 -20.61
CA LEU A 336 -42.95 24.38 -21.10
C LEU A 336 -44.24 25.20 -21.33
N TRP A 337 -44.34 26.42 -20.82
CA TRP A 337 -45.51 27.29 -20.96
C TRP A 337 -46.00 27.48 -22.40
N PRO A 338 -45.12 27.69 -23.42
CA PRO A 338 -45.56 27.82 -24.81
C PRO A 338 -46.19 26.55 -25.38
N TYR A 339 -45.85 25.39 -24.82
CA TYR A 339 -46.34 24.08 -25.26
C TYR A 339 -47.58 23.60 -24.49
N LEU A 340 -47.80 24.17 -23.30
CA LEU A 340 -48.95 23.88 -22.44
C LEU A 340 -50.08 24.90 -22.62
N ALA A 341 -49.82 26.05 -23.23
CA ALA A 341 -50.85 27.04 -23.53
C ALA A 341 -51.79 26.51 -24.64
N PRO A 342 -53.11 26.43 -24.40
CA PRO A 342 -54.05 26.02 -25.43
C PRO A 342 -54.01 27.00 -26.60
N ALA A 343 -53.93 26.45 -27.83
CA ALA A 343 -53.96 27.22 -29.06
C ALA A 343 -55.18 28.15 -29.03
N ARG A 344 -54.94 29.47 -28.97
CA ARG A 344 -55.99 30.45 -29.21
C ARG A 344 -56.40 30.32 -30.66
N GLY A 345 -57.54 29.68 -30.90
CA GLY A 345 -58.15 29.56 -32.21
C GLY A 345 -58.35 30.93 -32.84
N GLY A 346 -57.82 31.08 -34.04
CA GLY A 346 -58.20 32.05 -35.05
C GLY A 346 -58.43 31.28 -36.34
#